data_AF-A0A7X0SCD6-F1
#
_entry.id   AF-A0A7X0SCD6-F1
#
_cell.length_a   1.000
_cell.length_b   1.000
_cell.length_c   1.000
_cell.angle_alpha   90.00
_cell.angle_beta   90.00
_cell.angle_gamma   90.00
#
_symmetry.space_group_name_H-M   'P 1'
#
loop_
_entity.id
_entity.type
_entity.pdbx_description
1 polymer ?
#
loop_
_entity_poly.entity_id
_entity_poly.type
_entity_poly.pdbx_seq_one_letter_code
_entity_poly.pdbx_strand_id
1 'polypeptide(L)'
;MSKKFNKILSLVIVAMLSILFVPSIKTKAATNLGDRLLVGYWHNFINGAGVIKLSEVSNSWDVINVSFGETFGDKAVVELHPVYDEVEFIKDIKNLQLKGKKVVLSLGGAEGAIKISTEADRQKFMTSVVGLIEKYGFDGIDIDLEGGSGMILQSGDTDFRNPTTPQIVNFIKSIKELDKKYGSNFIISMAPELSYVQGGIIAYANNWGAYLPLIHGVRDQLDYLQVQHYNSGGNLCLDGNTYKEGTADFHVSMIDMLLKGFPIGGNKNNMFPPLRQNQIVIGVPSSTPSAGSGYTAPAEMKKALDYLIKGQSFGGQYKMEGNGYPELRGMMTWSINWDVKYNSEFINNYRPYFDALPKLNDALKKASISSSDVVNGNYELTVNIPSRNTATSYKVIEGITAIASGTLKPSLTEAQVITNKIINKQIGSYKYTVVLTDEKGQAVTSSELVVTVQDPNEKPKPSVDNYNPAHPYTFGDIVIYNGKEYKSQGWWVVGITPGTNDGVWKPIK
;
A
#
# COMPACT_ATOMS: atom_id res chain seq x y z
N MET A 1 -57.06 19.58 -57.67
CA MET A 1 -57.42 18.98 -56.36
C MET A 1 -56.18 18.34 -55.75
N SER A 2 -55.77 18.80 -54.55
CA SER A 2 -55.08 18.03 -53.47
C SER A 2 -53.80 17.26 -53.84
N LYS A 3 -52.63 17.39 -53.21
CA LYS A 3 -52.33 17.68 -51.79
C LYS A 3 -50.83 18.00 -51.65
N LYS A 4 -50.52 19.03 -50.87
CA LYS A 4 -49.26 19.19 -50.13
C LYS A 4 -49.19 18.09 -49.06
N PHE A 5 -48.02 17.49 -48.80
CA PHE A 5 -47.67 17.02 -47.45
C PHE A 5 -46.15 16.98 -47.25
N ASN A 6 -45.76 17.39 -46.05
CA ASN A 6 -44.44 17.85 -45.65
C ASN A 6 -43.41 16.71 -45.47
N LYS A 7 -42.15 16.98 -45.83
CA LYS A 7 -40.99 16.25 -45.32
C LYS A 7 -40.82 16.61 -43.84
N ILE A 8 -41.06 15.65 -42.95
CA ILE A 8 -40.69 15.75 -41.55
C ILE A 8 -39.19 15.48 -41.43
N LEU A 9 -38.47 16.47 -40.93
CA LEU A 9 -37.07 16.40 -40.54
C LEU A 9 -37.00 15.65 -39.20
N SER A 10 -36.55 14.39 -39.21
CA SER A 10 -36.26 13.68 -37.96
C SER A 10 -34.89 14.13 -37.44
N LEU A 11 -34.90 15.08 -36.51
CA LEU A 11 -33.78 15.33 -35.61
C LEU A 11 -33.61 14.11 -34.70
N VAL A 12 -32.57 13.31 -34.92
CA VAL A 12 -32.12 12.33 -33.93
C VAL A 12 -31.31 13.07 -32.89
N ILE A 13 -31.96 13.49 -31.80
CA ILE A 13 -31.27 13.90 -30.58
C ILE A 13 -30.76 12.61 -29.93
N VAL A 14 -29.47 12.32 -30.11
CA VAL A 14 -28.78 11.32 -29.28
C VAL A 14 -28.59 11.96 -27.91
N ALA A 15 -29.56 11.76 -27.02
CA ALA A 15 -29.37 12.04 -25.61
C ALA A 15 -28.33 11.05 -25.08
N MET A 16 -27.08 11.50 -24.90
CA MET A 16 -26.10 10.78 -24.09
C MET A 16 -26.64 10.70 -22.67
N LEU A 17 -27.21 9.54 -22.31
CA LEU A 17 -27.51 9.22 -20.92
C LEU A 17 -26.17 9.06 -20.20
N SER A 18 -25.73 10.11 -19.53
CA SER A 18 -24.64 10.05 -18.55
C SER A 18 -25.13 9.22 -17.36
N ILE A 19 -24.84 7.93 -17.38
CA ILE A 19 -25.01 7.05 -16.22
C ILE A 19 -24.01 7.55 -15.18
N LEU A 20 -24.52 8.26 -14.17
CA LEU A 20 -23.79 8.61 -12.97
C LEU A 20 -23.42 7.31 -12.24
N PHE A 21 -22.25 6.77 -12.53
CA PHE A 21 -21.61 5.79 -11.65
C PHE A 21 -21.21 6.52 -10.37
N VAL A 22 -21.95 6.29 -9.29
CA VAL A 22 -21.50 6.66 -7.95
C VAL A 22 -20.42 5.64 -7.57
N PRO A 23 -19.14 6.02 -7.41
CA PRO A 23 -18.14 5.10 -6.92
C PRO A 23 -18.52 4.66 -5.50
N SER A 24 -18.50 3.36 -5.23
CA SER A 24 -18.66 2.84 -3.88
C SER A 24 -17.36 3.10 -3.10
N ILE A 25 -17.28 4.25 -2.43
CA ILE A 25 -16.19 4.55 -1.48
C ILE A 25 -16.52 3.82 -0.17
N LYS A 26 -16.05 2.58 -0.01
CA LYS A 26 -16.05 1.87 1.28
C LYS A 26 -14.72 2.15 1.98
N THR A 27 -14.60 3.29 2.65
CA THR A 27 -13.43 3.65 3.45
C THR A 27 -13.83 3.79 4.92
N LYS A 28 -12.99 3.30 5.83
CA LYS A 28 -13.13 3.50 7.27
C LYS A 28 -13.03 5.01 7.55
N ALA A 29 -13.93 5.55 8.38
CA ALA A 29 -13.77 6.92 8.88
C ALA A 29 -12.52 6.98 9.78
N ALA A 30 -11.87 8.15 9.85
CA ALA A 30 -10.64 8.30 10.64
C ALA A 30 -10.85 7.83 12.09
N THR A 31 -10.00 6.90 12.54
CA THR A 31 -9.83 6.61 13.96
C THR A 31 -9.36 7.89 14.68
N ASN A 32 -9.73 8.08 15.96
CA ASN A 32 -9.18 9.17 16.80
C ASN A 32 -7.68 8.98 17.13
N LEU A 33 -6.94 8.23 16.32
CA LEU A 33 -5.49 8.06 16.42
C LEU A 33 -4.77 9.28 15.87
N GLY A 34 -3.71 9.71 16.56
CA GLY A 34 -2.83 10.75 16.06
C GLY A 34 -2.12 10.37 14.76
N ASP A 35 -1.62 11.38 14.05
CA ASP A 35 -0.87 11.19 12.80
C ASP A 35 0.53 10.58 13.00
N ARG A 36 1.09 10.73 14.21
CA ARG A 36 2.44 10.28 14.59
C ARG A 36 2.36 9.45 15.86
N LEU A 37 2.43 8.14 15.71
CA LEU A 37 2.26 7.17 16.78
C LEU A 37 3.60 6.68 17.31
N LEU A 38 3.69 6.59 18.63
CA LEU A 38 4.59 5.65 19.30
C LEU A 38 3.76 4.51 19.87
N VAL A 39 3.98 3.32 19.33
CA VAL A 39 3.32 2.07 19.72
C VAL A 39 4.31 1.26 20.56
N GLY A 40 3.90 0.81 21.74
CA GLY A 40 4.76 0.01 22.60
C GLY A 40 4.05 -1.26 23.07
N TYR A 41 4.75 -2.38 23.01
CA TYR A 41 4.27 -3.61 23.66
C TYR A 41 4.48 -3.55 25.17
N TRP A 42 3.47 -3.97 25.94
CA TRP A 42 3.51 -4.04 27.39
C TRP A 42 3.45 -5.50 27.82
N HIS A 43 4.42 -5.94 28.61
CA HIS A 43 4.53 -7.35 29.01
C HIS A 43 3.53 -7.70 30.10
N ASN A 44 2.59 -8.58 29.77
CA ASN A 44 1.75 -9.30 30.73
C ASN A 44 2.46 -10.57 31.24
N PHE A 45 3.77 -10.49 31.48
CA PHE A 45 4.60 -11.59 31.98
C PHE A 45 5.96 -11.07 32.49
N ILE A 46 6.75 -11.95 33.10
CA ILE A 46 8.07 -11.63 33.67
C ILE A 46 9.17 -12.31 32.84
N ASN A 47 10.00 -11.52 32.16
CA ASN A 47 11.13 -12.02 31.35
C ASN A 47 12.47 -11.32 31.68
N GLY A 48 12.57 -10.71 32.86
CA GLY A 48 13.74 -9.95 33.27
C GLY A 48 13.74 -8.48 32.83
N ALA A 49 12.79 -8.01 32.01
CA ALA A 49 12.61 -6.60 31.68
C ALA A 49 12.02 -5.76 32.84
N GLY A 50 11.59 -6.40 33.91
CA GLY A 50 10.85 -5.77 35.00
C GLY A 50 9.34 -5.76 34.76
N VAL A 51 8.58 -5.68 35.86
CA VAL A 51 7.12 -5.55 35.86
C VAL A 51 6.77 -4.08 36.00
N ILE A 52 5.82 -3.61 35.19
CA ILE A 52 5.38 -2.21 35.16
C ILE A 52 3.86 -2.24 35.15
N LYS A 53 3.18 -1.53 36.04
CA LYS A 53 1.70 -1.41 35.96
C LYS A 53 1.31 -0.52 34.77
N LEU A 54 0.11 -0.71 34.23
CA LEU A 54 -0.36 0.17 33.13
C LEU A 54 -0.44 1.64 33.56
N SER A 55 -0.77 1.91 34.83
CA SER A 55 -0.75 3.26 35.42
C SER A 55 0.63 3.94 35.43
N GLU A 56 1.72 3.16 35.35
CA GLU A 56 3.11 3.64 35.37
C GLU A 56 3.67 3.89 33.97
N VAL A 57 2.93 3.49 32.92
CA VAL A 57 3.34 3.69 31.53
C VAL A 57 3.38 5.19 31.19
N SER A 58 4.49 5.62 30.57
CA SER A 58 4.68 7.01 30.15
C SER A 58 3.58 7.50 29.23
N ASN A 59 3.09 8.73 29.46
CA ASN A 59 2.14 9.40 28.58
C ASN A 59 2.71 9.75 27.19
N SER A 60 3.97 9.44 26.90
CA SER A 60 4.55 9.63 25.57
C SER A 60 4.20 8.51 24.59
N TRP A 61 3.73 7.35 25.10
CA TRP A 61 3.13 6.29 24.28
C TRP A 61 1.74 6.71 23.81
N ASP A 62 1.41 6.42 22.56
CA ASP A 62 0.09 6.70 21.98
C ASP A 62 -0.78 5.44 21.98
N VAL A 63 -0.16 4.29 21.68
CA VAL A 63 -0.79 2.97 21.70
C VAL A 63 0.02 1.99 22.54
N ILE A 64 -0.66 1.23 23.38
CA ILE A 64 -0.10 0.22 24.27
C ILE A 64 -0.69 -1.13 23.86
N ASN A 65 0.14 -2.00 23.30
CA ASN A 65 -0.23 -3.35 22.92
C ASN A 65 -0.02 -4.28 24.13
N VAL A 66 -1.08 -4.78 24.75
CA VAL A 66 -0.99 -5.73 25.87
C VAL A 66 -0.59 -7.10 25.35
N SER A 67 0.56 -7.60 25.78
CA SER A 67 1.19 -8.84 25.32
C SER A 67 1.12 -9.95 26.38
N PHE A 68 0.37 -11.03 26.17
CA PHE A 68 -0.48 -11.34 25.02
C PHE A 68 -1.80 -11.97 25.47
N GLY A 69 -2.81 -11.86 24.61
CA GLY A 69 -3.91 -12.82 24.59
C GLY A 69 -3.40 -14.11 23.96
N GLU A 70 -3.30 -15.16 24.76
CA GLU A 70 -2.69 -16.44 24.38
C GLU A 70 -3.73 -17.54 24.31
N THR A 71 -3.34 -18.69 23.78
CA THR A 71 -4.19 -19.89 23.75
C THR A 71 -3.41 -21.06 24.36
N PHE A 72 -4.13 -22.06 24.85
CA PHE A 72 -3.52 -23.24 25.47
C PHE A 72 -3.76 -24.50 24.63
N GLY A 73 -4.39 -25.53 25.20
CA GLY A 73 -4.48 -26.85 24.58
C GLY A 73 -5.19 -26.87 23.22
N ASP A 74 -6.31 -26.14 23.09
CA ASP A 74 -7.13 -26.16 21.87
C ASP A 74 -6.65 -25.17 20.78
N LYS A 75 -5.76 -24.25 21.15
CA LYS A 75 -5.18 -23.20 20.30
C LYS A 75 -6.18 -22.24 19.66
N ALA A 76 -7.43 -22.23 20.12
CA ALA A 76 -8.49 -21.43 19.52
C ALA A 76 -9.13 -20.47 20.53
N VAL A 77 -9.34 -20.89 21.77
CA VAL A 77 -9.86 -20.03 22.84
C VAL A 77 -8.75 -19.13 23.35
N VAL A 78 -8.92 -17.82 23.18
CA VAL A 78 -7.98 -16.81 23.67
C VAL A 78 -8.29 -16.47 25.11
N GLU A 79 -7.26 -16.47 25.94
CA GLU A 79 -7.32 -16.09 27.34
C GLU A 79 -6.32 -14.98 27.65
N LEU A 80 -6.66 -14.10 28.61
CA LEU A 80 -5.77 -13.09 29.14
C LEU A 80 -5.98 -13.00 30.66
N HIS A 81 -4.90 -13.24 31.40
CA HIS A 81 -4.84 -13.17 32.85
C HIS A 81 -3.85 -12.07 33.25
N PRO A 82 -4.30 -10.88 33.70
CA PRO A 82 -3.41 -9.79 34.06
C PRO A 82 -2.35 -10.20 35.10
N VAL A 83 -1.11 -9.72 34.95
CA VAL A 83 0.00 -10.02 35.89
C VAL A 83 -0.09 -9.31 37.24
N TYR A 84 -1.15 -8.51 37.43
CA TYR A 84 -1.50 -7.88 38.69
C TYR A 84 -3.03 -7.90 38.83
N ASP A 85 -3.55 -7.30 39.91
CA ASP A 85 -4.99 -7.33 40.20
C ASP A 85 -5.86 -6.91 39.00
N GLU A 86 -6.86 -7.74 38.68
CA GLU A 86 -7.68 -7.57 37.49
C GLU A 86 -8.54 -6.30 37.54
N VAL A 87 -9.03 -5.93 38.73
CA VAL A 87 -9.86 -4.72 38.91
C VAL A 87 -9.00 -3.47 38.71
N GLU A 88 -7.77 -3.48 39.22
CA GLU A 88 -6.78 -2.43 38.97
C GLU A 88 -6.41 -2.35 37.48
N PHE A 89 -6.21 -3.49 36.81
CA PHE A 89 -5.90 -3.54 35.38
C PHE A 89 -7.00 -2.89 34.52
N ILE A 90 -8.27 -3.24 34.75
CA ILE A 90 -9.42 -2.63 34.04
C ILE A 90 -9.46 -1.11 34.29
N LYS A 91 -9.23 -0.68 35.54
CA LYS A 91 -9.21 0.74 35.91
C LYS A 91 -8.09 1.49 35.19
N ASP A 92 -6.90 0.89 35.10
CA ASP A 92 -5.75 1.50 34.46
C ASP A 92 -5.93 1.65 32.94
N ILE A 93 -6.52 0.66 32.27
CA ILE A 93 -6.92 0.77 30.85
C ILE A 93 -7.81 1.99 30.65
N LYS A 94 -8.87 2.12 31.46
CA LYS A 94 -9.80 3.25 31.38
C LYS A 94 -9.12 4.58 31.64
N ASN A 95 -8.19 4.65 32.61
CA ASN A 95 -7.44 5.86 32.91
C ASN A 95 -6.52 6.28 31.76
N LEU A 96 -5.88 5.33 31.08
CA LEU A 96 -5.08 5.58 29.89
C LEU A 96 -5.96 6.12 28.74
N GLN A 97 -7.13 5.51 28.51
CA GLN A 97 -8.09 5.96 27.51
C GLN A 97 -8.62 7.38 27.77
N LEU A 98 -8.88 7.73 29.03
CA LEU A 98 -9.25 9.09 29.43
C LEU A 98 -8.16 10.12 29.15
N LYS A 99 -6.89 9.70 29.08
CA LYS A 99 -5.74 10.52 28.65
C LYS A 99 -5.53 10.51 27.12
N GLY A 100 -6.48 9.95 26.37
CA GLY A 100 -6.41 9.83 24.91
C GLY A 100 -5.51 8.71 24.39
N LYS A 101 -5.06 7.80 25.26
CA LYS A 101 -4.21 6.66 24.87
C LYS A 101 -5.06 5.51 24.38
N LYS A 102 -4.46 4.63 23.59
CA LYS A 102 -5.11 3.43 23.07
C LYS A 102 -4.51 2.21 23.71
N VAL A 103 -5.37 1.31 24.18
CA VAL A 103 -4.93 0.01 24.72
C VAL A 103 -5.50 -1.08 23.85
N VAL A 104 -4.62 -1.86 23.24
CA VAL A 104 -4.93 -2.85 22.22
C VAL A 104 -4.54 -4.23 22.75
N LEU A 105 -5.37 -5.24 22.49
CA LEU A 105 -5.03 -6.64 22.83
C LEU A 105 -4.15 -7.23 21.74
N SER A 106 -2.90 -7.57 22.06
CA SER A 106 -2.05 -8.29 21.12
C SER A 106 -2.32 -9.79 21.17
N LEU A 107 -2.51 -10.40 20.00
CA LEU A 107 -2.85 -11.80 19.82
C LEU A 107 -1.66 -12.52 19.19
N GLY A 108 -1.00 -13.39 19.96
CA GLY A 108 0.13 -14.18 19.48
C GLY A 108 1.37 -14.07 20.37
N GLY A 109 2.51 -13.73 19.77
CA GLY A 109 3.84 -13.84 20.37
C GLY A 109 4.47 -15.23 20.18
N ALA A 110 5.76 -15.35 20.52
CA ALA A 110 6.61 -16.49 20.15
C ALA A 110 6.05 -17.85 20.58
N GLU A 111 5.40 -17.86 21.74
CA GLU A 111 4.80 -19.06 22.34
C GLU A 111 3.27 -19.09 22.21
N GLY A 112 2.64 -17.99 21.80
CA GLY A 112 1.18 -17.78 21.77
C GLY A 112 0.50 -18.31 20.51
N ALA A 113 0.63 -19.60 20.21
CA ALA A 113 0.17 -20.18 18.95
C ALA A 113 -1.36 -20.20 18.76
N ILE A 114 -1.93 -19.32 17.94
CA ILE A 114 -3.38 -19.29 17.64
C ILE A 114 -3.71 -20.02 16.32
N LYS A 115 -4.60 -21.01 16.36
CA LYS A 115 -5.05 -21.82 15.21
C LYS A 115 -6.56 -21.79 15.06
N ILE A 116 -7.03 -21.19 13.98
CA ILE A 116 -8.45 -21.08 13.61
C ILE A 116 -8.71 -21.66 12.22
N SER A 117 -8.10 -22.80 11.92
CA SER A 117 -8.18 -23.42 10.59
C SER A 117 -9.56 -24.03 10.26
N THR A 118 -10.45 -24.14 11.25
CA THR A 118 -11.85 -24.58 11.05
C THR A 118 -12.85 -23.49 11.43
N GLU A 119 -14.08 -23.60 10.93
CA GLU A 119 -15.18 -22.71 11.32
C GLU A 119 -15.46 -22.76 12.83
N ALA A 120 -15.41 -23.95 13.42
CA ALA A 120 -15.66 -24.14 14.85
C ALA A 120 -14.58 -23.46 15.71
N ASP A 121 -13.31 -23.59 15.31
CA ASP A 121 -12.21 -22.91 16.01
C ASP A 121 -12.28 -21.39 15.83
N ARG A 122 -12.67 -20.91 14.64
CA ARG A 122 -12.94 -19.48 14.43
C ARG A 122 -14.04 -18.98 15.36
N GLN A 123 -15.12 -19.73 15.57
CA GLN A 123 -16.21 -19.32 16.47
C GLN A 123 -15.75 -19.24 17.93
N LYS A 124 -14.94 -20.19 18.39
CA LYS A 124 -14.33 -20.13 19.74
C LYS A 124 -13.41 -18.91 19.89
N PHE A 125 -12.57 -18.68 18.90
CA PHE A 125 -11.70 -17.50 18.84
C PHE A 125 -12.52 -16.20 18.88
N MET A 126 -13.51 -16.06 18.02
CA MET A 126 -14.36 -14.88 17.98
C MET A 126 -15.09 -14.65 19.30
N THR A 127 -15.64 -15.71 19.91
CA THR A 127 -16.35 -15.61 21.20
C THR A 127 -15.42 -15.15 22.31
N SER A 128 -14.23 -15.75 22.41
CA SER A 128 -13.26 -15.42 23.45
C SER A 128 -12.66 -14.02 23.27
N VAL A 129 -12.23 -13.66 22.06
CA VAL A 129 -11.68 -12.32 21.75
C VAL A 129 -12.71 -11.22 22.00
N VAL A 130 -13.96 -11.40 21.55
CA VAL A 130 -15.04 -10.45 21.85
C VAL A 130 -15.25 -10.32 23.35
N GLY A 131 -15.27 -11.43 24.08
CA GLY A 131 -15.40 -11.43 25.54
C GLY A 131 -14.27 -10.65 26.23
N LEU A 132 -13.02 -10.81 25.79
CA LEU A 132 -11.87 -10.07 26.33
C LEU A 132 -11.95 -8.56 26.01
N ILE A 133 -12.31 -8.20 24.77
CA ILE A 133 -12.50 -6.80 24.37
C ILE A 133 -13.56 -6.14 25.24
N GLU A 134 -14.72 -6.78 25.43
CA GLU A 134 -15.84 -6.23 26.21
C GLU A 134 -15.52 -6.21 27.72
N LYS A 135 -14.82 -7.22 28.25
CA LYS A 135 -14.43 -7.30 29.67
C LYS A 135 -13.44 -6.22 30.06
N TYR A 136 -12.37 -6.06 29.28
CA TYR A 136 -11.27 -5.15 29.61
C TYR A 136 -11.40 -3.76 28.98
N GLY A 137 -12.29 -3.61 27.99
CA GLY A 137 -12.52 -2.35 27.29
C GLY A 137 -11.43 -1.99 26.28
N PHE A 138 -10.82 -2.97 25.61
CA PHE A 138 -9.76 -2.72 24.62
C PHE A 138 -10.26 -1.90 23.42
N ASP A 139 -9.41 -0.99 22.92
CA ASP A 139 -9.68 -0.16 21.74
C ASP A 139 -9.55 -0.92 20.41
N GLY A 140 -8.98 -2.13 20.42
CA GLY A 140 -8.62 -2.86 19.21
C GLY A 140 -7.91 -4.17 19.46
N ILE A 141 -7.44 -4.77 18.36
CA ILE A 141 -6.55 -5.93 18.36
C ILE A 141 -5.29 -5.67 17.54
N ASP A 142 -4.22 -6.35 17.94
CA ASP A 142 -2.98 -6.46 17.18
C ASP A 142 -2.75 -7.94 16.82
N ILE A 143 -2.50 -8.22 15.54
CA ILE A 143 -2.25 -9.57 15.05
C ILE A 143 -0.74 -9.80 15.00
N ASP A 144 -0.23 -10.52 15.98
CA ASP A 144 1.19 -10.83 16.16
C ASP A 144 1.42 -12.36 16.10
N LEU A 145 0.85 -12.98 15.07
CA LEU A 145 0.89 -14.43 14.89
C LEU A 145 2.21 -14.82 14.24
N GLU A 146 3.08 -15.40 15.04
CA GLU A 146 4.35 -15.96 14.62
C GLU A 146 4.40 -17.48 14.90
N GLY A 147 5.46 -18.12 14.39
CA GLY A 147 5.78 -19.52 14.67
C GLY A 147 4.60 -20.49 14.58
N GLY A 148 4.37 -21.24 15.66
CA GLY A 148 3.41 -22.35 15.76
C GLY A 148 1.93 -22.02 15.47
N SER A 149 1.58 -20.75 15.20
CA SER A 149 0.23 -20.28 14.81
C SER A 149 -0.23 -20.76 13.43
N GLY A 150 0.65 -21.40 12.65
CA GLY A 150 0.27 -21.98 11.36
C GLY A 150 -0.04 -20.94 10.27
N MET A 151 0.50 -19.73 10.40
CA MET A 151 0.46 -18.68 9.38
C MET A 151 1.43 -19.00 8.23
N ILE A 152 1.20 -20.13 7.56
CA ILE A 152 2.01 -20.61 6.44
C ILE A 152 1.13 -20.84 5.22
N LEU A 153 1.63 -20.52 4.03
CA LEU A 153 0.96 -20.83 2.76
C LEU A 153 0.96 -22.34 2.54
N GLN A 154 -0.24 -22.93 2.43
CA GLN A 154 -0.41 -24.32 2.06
C GLN A 154 -0.16 -24.55 0.57
N SER A 155 0.14 -25.80 0.20
CA SER A 155 0.34 -26.18 -1.19
C SER A 155 -0.87 -25.79 -2.05
N GLY A 156 -0.62 -25.11 -3.16
CA GLY A 156 -1.66 -24.62 -4.07
C GLY A 156 -2.19 -23.21 -3.74
N ASP A 157 -1.83 -22.62 -2.60
CA ASP A 157 -2.17 -21.23 -2.27
C ASP A 157 -1.14 -20.27 -2.90
N THR A 158 -1.40 -19.84 -4.14
CA THR A 158 -0.43 -19.09 -4.98
C THR A 158 -0.86 -17.67 -5.34
N ASP A 159 -2.09 -17.26 -5.01
CA ASP A 159 -2.62 -15.94 -5.29
C ASP A 159 -3.05 -15.23 -3.99
N PHE A 160 -2.26 -14.25 -3.56
CA PHE A 160 -2.54 -13.49 -2.35
C PHE A 160 -3.90 -12.76 -2.37
N ARG A 161 -4.49 -12.56 -3.55
CA ARG A 161 -5.80 -11.93 -3.72
C ARG A 161 -6.94 -12.89 -3.37
N ASN A 162 -6.70 -14.20 -3.50
CA ASN A 162 -7.67 -15.28 -3.33
C ASN A 162 -7.06 -16.41 -2.49
N PRO A 163 -6.71 -16.17 -1.21
CA PRO A 163 -6.07 -17.18 -0.38
C PRO A 163 -6.97 -18.39 -0.18
N THR A 164 -6.38 -19.58 -0.12
CA THR A 164 -7.07 -20.85 0.09
C THR A 164 -6.70 -21.54 1.39
N THR A 165 -5.57 -21.15 2.01
CA THR A 165 -5.15 -21.62 3.32
C THR A 165 -6.21 -21.27 4.37
N PRO A 166 -6.85 -22.27 5.03
CA PRO A 166 -7.99 -22.02 5.92
C PRO A 166 -7.68 -21.06 7.08
N GLN A 167 -6.48 -21.16 7.65
CA GLN A 167 -6.00 -20.25 8.70
C GLN A 167 -6.08 -18.79 8.27
N ILE A 168 -5.52 -18.46 7.09
CA ILE A 168 -5.48 -17.10 6.53
C ILE A 168 -6.90 -16.63 6.22
N VAL A 169 -7.70 -17.47 5.55
CA VAL A 169 -9.09 -17.16 5.18
C VAL A 169 -9.93 -16.86 6.42
N ASN A 170 -9.77 -17.63 7.49
CA ASN A 170 -10.53 -17.44 8.72
C ASN A 170 -10.07 -16.20 9.52
N PHE A 171 -8.79 -15.84 9.48
CA PHE A 171 -8.35 -14.56 10.04
C PHE A 171 -8.91 -13.35 9.28
N ILE A 172 -8.92 -13.40 7.93
CA ILE A 172 -9.56 -12.35 7.12
C ILE A 172 -11.04 -12.19 7.50
N LYS A 173 -11.78 -13.29 7.64
CA LYS A 173 -13.19 -13.26 8.07
C LYS A 173 -13.34 -12.67 9.48
N SER A 174 -12.52 -13.10 10.43
CA SER A 174 -12.59 -12.67 11.83
C SER A 174 -12.34 -11.17 11.96
N ILE A 175 -11.31 -10.64 11.30
CA ILE A 175 -10.98 -9.21 11.33
C ILE A 175 -12.13 -8.38 10.73
N LYS A 176 -12.69 -8.81 9.59
CA LYS A 176 -13.84 -8.13 8.98
C LYS A 176 -15.08 -8.15 9.86
N GLU A 177 -15.29 -9.24 10.60
CA GLU A 177 -16.41 -9.36 11.55
C GLU A 177 -16.22 -8.43 12.76
N LEU A 178 -15.01 -8.33 13.30
CA LEU A 178 -14.67 -7.41 14.39
C LEU A 178 -14.78 -5.94 13.95
N ASP A 179 -14.22 -5.57 12.79
CA ASP A 179 -14.36 -4.23 12.22
C ASP A 179 -15.83 -3.85 12.03
N LYS A 180 -16.66 -4.78 11.51
CA LYS A 180 -18.10 -4.56 11.36
C LYS A 180 -18.81 -4.39 12.71
N LYS A 181 -18.42 -5.17 13.74
CA LYS A 181 -19.06 -5.14 15.07
C LYS A 181 -18.76 -3.85 15.82
N TYR A 182 -17.52 -3.36 15.79
CA TYR A 182 -17.08 -2.21 16.58
C TYR A 182 -16.96 -0.91 15.78
N GLY A 183 -16.97 -1.00 14.45
CA GLY A 183 -16.96 0.15 13.54
C GLY A 183 -15.62 0.86 13.47
N SER A 184 -15.64 2.08 12.93
CA SER A 184 -14.44 2.81 12.53
C SER A 184 -13.49 3.21 13.66
N ASN A 185 -13.90 3.10 14.92
CA ASN A 185 -13.05 3.43 16.07
C ASN A 185 -12.21 2.23 16.56
N PHE A 186 -12.49 1.02 16.08
CA PHE A 186 -11.80 -0.18 16.49
C PHE A 186 -10.46 -0.30 15.79
N ILE A 187 -9.37 -0.39 16.55
CA ILE A 187 -8.01 -0.43 15.99
C ILE A 187 -7.70 -1.85 15.53
N ILE A 188 -7.20 -1.97 14.29
CA ILE A 188 -6.66 -3.21 13.76
C ILE A 188 -5.22 -2.93 13.34
N SER A 189 -4.27 -3.58 14.03
CA SER A 189 -2.86 -3.60 13.65
C SER A 189 -2.33 -5.01 13.44
N MET A 190 -1.15 -5.11 12.84
CA MET A 190 -0.44 -6.39 12.68
C MET A 190 1.06 -6.18 12.82
N ALA A 191 1.74 -7.14 13.42
CA ALA A 191 3.19 -7.11 13.64
C ALA A 191 3.92 -8.35 13.13
N PRO A 192 3.74 -8.75 11.86
CA PRO A 192 4.43 -9.93 11.33
C PRO A 192 5.95 -9.74 11.31
N GLU A 193 6.68 -10.85 11.48
CA GLU A 193 8.10 -10.88 11.14
C GLU A 193 8.32 -10.62 9.65
N LEU A 194 9.50 -10.09 9.31
CA LEU A 194 9.84 -9.65 7.96
C LEU A 194 9.64 -10.72 6.88
N SER A 195 9.95 -11.99 7.16
CA SER A 195 9.81 -13.07 6.17
C SER A 195 8.37 -13.22 5.66
N TYR A 196 7.38 -12.95 6.52
CA TYR A 196 5.96 -13.09 6.19
C TYR A 196 5.44 -11.99 5.27
N VAL A 197 6.20 -10.90 5.11
CA VAL A 197 5.81 -9.73 4.32
C VAL A 197 6.85 -9.46 3.23
N GLN A 198 7.92 -8.72 3.53
CA GLN A 198 8.94 -8.34 2.53
C GLN A 198 9.73 -9.54 2.03
N GLY A 199 9.84 -10.62 2.80
CA GLY A 199 10.37 -11.90 2.31
C GLY A 199 9.61 -12.43 1.09
N GLY A 200 8.35 -12.02 0.91
CA GLY A 200 7.53 -12.31 -0.26
C GLY A 200 8.15 -11.94 -1.60
N ILE A 201 9.13 -11.01 -1.64
CA ILE A 201 9.86 -10.69 -2.87
C ILE A 201 10.76 -11.84 -3.34
N ILE A 202 11.25 -12.66 -2.41
CA ILE A 202 12.14 -13.81 -2.66
C ILE A 202 11.31 -15.05 -2.99
N ALA A 203 10.29 -15.35 -2.18
CA ALA A 203 9.46 -16.54 -2.34
C ALA A 203 8.03 -16.32 -1.80
N TYR A 204 7.07 -17.06 -2.35
CA TYR A 204 5.68 -17.10 -1.89
C TYR A 204 5.29 -18.54 -1.55
N ALA A 205 5.80 -19.03 -0.42
CA ALA A 205 5.63 -20.40 0.06
C ALA A 205 6.00 -20.50 1.54
N ASN A 206 5.40 -21.46 2.26
CA ASN A 206 5.60 -21.60 3.71
C ASN A 206 5.33 -20.27 4.43
N ASN A 207 6.21 -19.82 5.31
CA ASN A 207 6.11 -18.50 5.96
C ASN A 207 6.41 -17.33 5.01
N TRP A 208 7.19 -17.54 3.94
CA TRP A 208 7.62 -16.46 3.04
C TRP A 208 6.42 -15.86 2.29
N GLY A 209 6.07 -14.61 2.61
CA GLY A 209 4.93 -13.90 2.04
C GLY A 209 3.54 -14.32 2.59
N ALA A 210 3.46 -15.14 3.64
CA ALA A 210 2.19 -15.69 4.12
C ALA A 210 1.24 -14.66 4.77
N TYR A 211 1.72 -13.48 5.17
CA TYR A 211 0.87 -12.39 5.63
C TYR A 211 0.32 -11.51 4.51
N LEU A 212 0.91 -11.54 3.31
CA LEU A 212 0.44 -10.74 2.17
C LEU A 212 -1.06 -10.94 1.85
N PRO A 213 -1.61 -12.17 1.81
CA PRO A 213 -3.04 -12.35 1.62
C PRO A 213 -3.89 -11.79 2.76
N LEU A 214 -3.43 -11.89 4.01
CA LEU A 214 -4.12 -11.34 5.16
C LEU A 214 -4.15 -9.80 5.07
N ILE A 215 -2.98 -9.17 4.89
CA ILE A 215 -2.83 -7.72 4.73
C ILE A 215 -3.70 -7.23 3.57
N HIS A 216 -3.63 -7.87 2.41
CA HIS A 216 -4.42 -7.48 1.25
C HIS A 216 -5.92 -7.64 1.51
N GLY A 217 -6.33 -8.76 2.10
CA GLY A 217 -7.73 -9.08 2.35
C GLY A 217 -8.43 -8.13 3.32
N VAL A 218 -7.69 -7.47 4.22
CA VAL A 218 -8.22 -6.53 5.23
C VAL A 218 -7.62 -5.13 5.17
N ARG A 219 -6.97 -4.76 4.05
CA ARG A 219 -6.25 -3.50 3.89
C ARG A 219 -7.08 -2.23 4.12
N ASP A 220 -8.39 -2.33 3.97
CA ASP A 220 -9.31 -1.20 4.19
C ASP A 220 -9.71 -1.07 5.66
N GLN A 221 -9.57 -2.15 6.44
CA GLN A 221 -9.83 -2.19 7.88
C GLN A 221 -8.56 -1.91 8.71
N LEU A 222 -7.39 -2.23 8.15
CA LEU A 222 -6.07 -2.09 8.79
C LEU A 222 -5.72 -0.62 9.06
N ASP A 223 -5.55 -0.27 10.33
CA ASP A 223 -5.10 1.05 10.75
C ASP A 223 -3.61 1.22 10.50
N TYR A 224 -2.80 0.23 10.89
CA TYR A 224 -1.37 0.22 10.58
C TYR A 224 -0.74 -1.18 10.65
N LEU A 225 0.23 -1.40 9.77
CA LEU A 225 1.17 -2.52 9.77
C LEU A 225 2.47 -2.07 10.43
N GLN A 226 2.97 -2.88 11.35
CA GLN A 226 4.20 -2.64 12.10
C GLN A 226 5.15 -3.83 12.01
N VAL A 227 5.65 -4.10 10.80
CA VAL A 227 6.57 -5.22 10.56
C VAL A 227 7.75 -5.16 11.54
N GLN A 228 8.15 -6.30 12.07
CA GLN A 228 9.28 -6.43 12.97
C GLN A 228 10.60 -6.32 12.17
N HIS A 229 11.29 -5.19 12.25
CA HIS A 229 12.59 -4.93 11.60
C HIS A 229 13.77 -5.44 12.47
N TYR A 230 13.61 -6.63 13.04
CA TYR A 230 14.57 -7.27 13.94
C TYR A 230 14.41 -8.79 13.89
N ASN A 231 15.38 -9.54 14.43
CA ASN A 231 15.45 -11.01 14.38
C ASN A 231 15.33 -11.59 12.95
N SER A 232 15.67 -10.81 11.93
CA SER A 232 15.41 -11.10 10.52
C SER A 232 16.68 -11.27 9.69
N GLY A 233 17.83 -10.83 10.21
CA GLY A 233 19.10 -10.79 9.49
C GLY A 233 19.12 -9.71 8.40
N GLY A 234 18.56 -10.01 7.22
CA GLY A 234 18.51 -9.08 6.10
C GLY A 234 17.58 -9.56 4.99
N ASN A 235 17.25 -8.69 4.05
CA ASN A 235 16.28 -9.00 2.99
C ASN A 235 16.60 -8.33 1.65
N LEU A 236 16.20 -8.99 0.55
CA LEU A 236 16.24 -8.46 -0.80
C LEU A 236 15.28 -7.27 -0.94
N CYS A 237 15.72 -6.22 -1.63
CA CYS A 237 14.98 -4.98 -1.79
C CYS A 237 14.64 -4.68 -3.26
N LEU A 238 13.90 -3.59 -3.48
CA LEU A 238 13.46 -3.16 -4.82
C LEU A 238 14.60 -2.88 -5.80
N ASP A 239 15.77 -2.50 -5.29
CA ASP A 239 16.98 -2.21 -6.07
C ASP A 239 17.80 -3.48 -6.40
N GLY A 240 17.34 -4.65 -5.96
CA GLY A 240 18.04 -5.93 -6.15
C GLY A 240 19.15 -6.19 -5.13
N ASN A 241 19.38 -5.29 -4.16
CA ASN A 241 20.37 -5.47 -3.12
C ASN A 241 19.77 -6.06 -1.84
N THR A 242 20.61 -6.69 -1.02
CA THR A 242 20.22 -7.15 0.32
C THR A 242 20.79 -6.21 1.37
N TYR A 243 19.93 -5.72 2.25
CA TYR A 243 20.31 -4.87 3.38
C TYR A 243 20.10 -5.63 4.69
N LYS A 244 20.95 -5.37 5.67
CA LYS A 244 20.91 -6.03 6.99
C LYS A 244 20.24 -5.13 8.02
N GLU A 245 19.48 -5.76 8.91
CA GLU A 245 18.87 -5.10 10.06
C GLU A 245 19.88 -4.37 10.94
N GLY A 246 19.41 -3.39 11.72
CA GLY A 246 20.28 -2.53 12.53
C GLY A 246 20.88 -1.33 11.78
N THR A 247 20.50 -1.10 10.52
CA THR A 247 21.08 -0.03 9.66
C THR A 247 20.00 0.90 9.09
N ALA A 248 20.36 2.16 8.83
CA ALA A 248 19.41 3.09 8.23
C ALA A 248 18.94 2.65 6.83
N ASP A 249 19.86 2.14 5.99
CA ASP A 249 19.51 1.65 4.64
C ASP A 249 18.46 0.55 4.69
N PHE A 250 18.54 -0.37 5.66
CA PHE A 250 17.55 -1.43 5.82
C PHE A 250 16.17 -0.91 6.21
N HIS A 251 16.08 0.02 7.16
CA HIS A 251 14.78 0.58 7.53
C HIS A 251 14.16 1.35 6.36
N VAL A 252 14.95 2.13 5.62
CA VAL A 252 14.45 2.85 4.45
C VAL A 252 13.95 1.86 3.38
N SER A 253 14.74 0.85 3.03
CA SER A 253 14.40 -0.07 1.96
C SER A 253 13.20 -0.97 2.27
N MET A 254 13.09 -1.46 3.50
CA MET A 254 11.95 -2.29 3.94
C MET A 254 10.64 -1.52 3.97
N ILE A 255 10.68 -0.23 4.32
CA ILE A 255 9.50 0.64 4.30
C ILE A 255 9.15 1.07 2.86
N ASP A 256 10.14 1.36 2.00
CA ASP A 256 9.90 1.72 0.60
C ASP A 256 9.22 0.57 -0.18
N MET A 257 9.53 -0.69 0.15
CA MET A 257 8.80 -1.86 -0.39
C MET A 257 7.30 -1.81 -0.10
N LEU A 258 6.90 -1.45 1.12
CA LEU A 258 5.49 -1.35 1.49
C LEU A 258 4.82 -0.13 0.84
N LEU A 259 5.56 0.95 0.62
CA LEU A 259 5.06 2.19 0.05
C LEU A 259 4.92 2.19 -1.47
N LYS A 260 5.76 1.41 -2.16
CA LYS A 260 5.72 1.26 -3.63
C LYS A 260 5.04 -0.02 -4.08
N GLY A 261 4.93 -1.01 -3.19
CA GLY A 261 4.63 -2.38 -3.58
C GLY A 261 5.87 -3.08 -4.15
N PHE A 262 5.79 -4.39 -4.32
CA PHE A 262 6.92 -5.20 -4.77
C PHE A 262 6.47 -6.46 -5.54
N PRO A 263 7.31 -7.01 -6.44
CA PRO A 263 6.99 -8.23 -7.19
C PRO A 263 7.11 -9.46 -6.29
N ILE A 264 6.01 -10.19 -6.10
CA ILE A 264 6.01 -11.42 -5.30
C ILE A 264 6.82 -12.50 -6.03
N GLY A 265 7.78 -13.12 -5.35
CA GLY A 265 8.71 -14.11 -5.91
C GLY A 265 9.47 -13.59 -7.13
N GLY A 266 9.76 -12.28 -7.18
CA GLY A 266 10.39 -11.63 -8.33
C GLY A 266 9.52 -11.53 -9.59
N ASN A 267 8.25 -11.96 -9.54
CA ASN A 267 7.34 -11.91 -10.68
C ASN A 267 6.69 -10.52 -10.82
N LYS A 268 7.14 -9.74 -11.82
CA LYS A 268 6.60 -8.41 -12.12
C LYS A 268 5.11 -8.40 -12.52
N ASN A 269 4.57 -9.54 -12.94
CA ASN A 269 3.13 -9.67 -13.23
C ASN A 269 2.31 -9.99 -11.97
N ASN A 270 2.96 -10.25 -10.84
CA ASN A 270 2.31 -10.50 -9.56
C ASN A 270 2.80 -9.50 -8.49
N MET A 271 2.40 -8.24 -8.65
CA MET A 271 2.77 -7.18 -7.72
C MET A 271 1.88 -7.21 -6.47
N PHE A 272 2.51 -7.20 -5.29
CA PHE A 272 1.84 -6.78 -4.07
C PHE A 272 1.66 -5.26 -4.12
N PRO A 273 0.43 -4.73 -3.98
CA PRO A 273 0.17 -3.31 -4.14
C PRO A 273 0.70 -2.48 -2.95
N PRO A 274 1.02 -1.19 -3.15
CA PRO A 274 1.46 -0.30 -2.08
C PRO A 274 0.40 -0.14 -0.99
N LEU A 275 0.85 0.07 0.25
CA LEU A 275 0.05 0.53 1.38
C LEU A 275 0.08 2.07 1.47
N ARG A 276 -0.90 2.64 2.16
CA ARG A 276 -0.89 4.08 2.44
C ARG A 276 0.23 4.39 3.43
N GLN A 277 0.84 5.57 3.33
CA GLN A 277 1.90 6.01 4.25
C GLN A 277 1.45 5.93 5.72
N ASN A 278 0.21 6.35 5.99
CA ASN A 278 -0.38 6.35 7.31
C ASN A 278 -0.82 4.96 7.82
N GLN A 279 -0.63 3.91 7.02
CA GLN A 279 -0.79 2.50 7.44
C GLN A 279 0.55 1.85 7.80
N ILE A 280 1.66 2.58 7.85
CA ILE A 280 2.97 1.98 8.07
C ILE A 280 3.64 2.59 9.30
N VAL A 281 3.96 1.72 10.25
CA VAL A 281 4.71 1.98 11.47
C VAL A 281 5.98 1.13 11.43
N ILE A 282 7.13 1.67 11.85
CA ILE A 282 8.40 0.93 11.82
C ILE A 282 8.60 0.21 13.16
N GLY A 283 8.60 -1.12 13.18
CA GLY A 283 8.82 -1.91 14.39
C GLY A 283 10.30 -2.17 14.66
N VAL A 284 10.85 -1.65 15.77
CA VAL A 284 12.28 -1.84 16.13
C VAL A 284 12.46 -2.21 17.60
N PRO A 285 13.57 -2.86 17.99
CA PRO A 285 13.85 -3.14 19.40
C PRO A 285 14.13 -1.85 20.18
N SER A 286 13.59 -1.74 21.39
CA SER A 286 13.78 -0.56 22.26
C SER A 286 15.21 -0.47 22.81
N SER A 287 15.88 -1.61 22.91
CA SER A 287 17.22 -1.77 23.44
C SER A 287 17.88 -3.01 22.84
N THR A 288 19.20 -3.15 22.98
CA THR A 288 19.92 -4.35 22.49
C THR A 288 19.34 -5.65 23.04
N PRO A 289 18.99 -5.79 24.34
CA PRO A 289 18.48 -7.05 24.88
C PRO A 289 17.00 -7.33 24.59
N SER A 290 16.31 -6.41 23.94
CA SER A 290 14.90 -6.63 23.57
C SER A 290 14.74 -7.65 22.45
N ALA A 291 15.75 -7.84 21.61
CA ALA A 291 15.74 -8.77 20.49
C ALA A 291 17.09 -9.50 20.37
N GLY A 292 17.12 -10.62 19.65
CA GLY A 292 18.38 -11.32 19.36
C GLY A 292 19.28 -10.53 18.40
N SER A 293 18.69 -9.69 17.55
CA SER A 293 19.40 -8.82 16.61
C SER A 293 18.50 -7.66 16.14
N GLY A 294 19.07 -6.66 15.45
CA GLY A 294 18.29 -5.58 14.81
C GLY A 294 18.05 -4.31 15.63
N TYR A 295 18.60 -4.19 16.84
CA TYR A 295 18.62 -2.90 17.55
C TYR A 295 19.39 -1.85 16.72
N THR A 296 18.79 -0.67 16.57
CA THR A 296 19.36 0.45 15.81
C THR A 296 19.51 1.64 16.75
N ALA A 297 20.73 2.14 16.90
CA ALA A 297 21.01 3.29 17.76
C ALA A 297 20.20 4.52 17.31
N PRO A 298 19.70 5.38 18.22
CA PRO A 298 18.81 6.48 17.87
C PRO A 298 19.34 7.44 16.79
N ALA A 299 20.65 7.72 16.78
CA ALA A 299 21.27 8.56 15.77
C ALA A 299 21.18 7.95 14.36
N GLU A 300 21.33 6.62 14.25
CA GLU A 300 21.22 5.90 12.99
C GLU A 300 19.76 5.79 12.53
N MET A 301 18.85 5.49 13.46
CA MET A 301 17.41 5.42 13.15
C MET A 301 16.86 6.78 12.70
N LYS A 302 17.33 7.89 13.29
CA LYS A 302 16.95 9.25 12.88
C LYS A 302 17.36 9.56 11.44
N LYS A 303 18.48 9.03 10.94
CA LYS A 303 18.83 9.14 9.51
C LYS A 303 17.79 8.46 8.62
N ALA A 304 17.35 7.25 8.98
CA ALA A 304 16.31 6.55 8.25
C ALA A 304 14.98 7.32 8.29
N LEU A 305 14.59 7.85 9.46
CA LEU A 305 13.38 8.65 9.60
C LEU A 305 13.45 9.96 8.80
N ASP A 306 14.57 10.66 8.80
CA ASP A 306 14.77 11.88 8.01
C ASP A 306 14.68 11.57 6.51
N TYR A 307 15.27 10.46 6.06
CA TYR A 307 15.17 10.08 4.66
C TYR A 307 13.74 9.69 4.30
N LEU A 308 13.12 8.80 5.06
CA LEU A 308 11.74 8.34 4.82
C LEU A 308 10.73 9.47 4.88
N ILE A 309 10.77 10.33 5.89
CA ILE A 309 9.71 11.34 6.12
C ILE A 309 9.98 12.62 5.33
N LYS A 310 11.25 13.05 5.23
CA LYS A 310 11.62 14.37 4.68
C LYS A 310 12.33 14.28 3.32
N GLY A 311 12.60 13.08 2.82
CA GLY A 311 13.39 12.88 1.60
C GLY A 311 14.87 13.24 1.75
N GLN A 312 15.36 13.43 2.98
CA GLN A 312 16.73 13.87 3.25
C GLN A 312 17.67 12.66 3.28
N SER A 313 18.32 12.38 2.14
CA SER A 313 19.29 11.28 2.06
C SER A 313 20.46 11.50 3.02
N PHE A 314 20.87 10.44 3.71
CA PHE A 314 22.07 10.41 4.55
C PHE A 314 23.31 9.87 3.81
N GLY A 315 23.25 9.74 2.48
CA GLY A 315 24.35 9.18 1.68
C GLY A 315 24.48 7.66 1.73
N GLY A 316 23.45 6.96 2.25
CA GLY A 316 23.37 5.50 2.27
C GLY A 316 23.40 4.86 0.88
N GLN A 317 23.56 3.54 0.86
CA GLN A 317 23.60 2.77 -0.38
C GLN A 317 22.21 2.68 -1.03
N TYR A 318 21.15 2.57 -0.24
CA TYR A 318 19.79 2.53 -0.77
C TYR A 318 19.35 3.91 -1.25
N LYS A 319 18.79 3.96 -2.46
CA LYS A 319 18.30 5.20 -3.08
C LYS A 319 16.78 5.18 -3.17
N MET A 320 16.13 5.78 -2.18
CA MET A 320 14.71 6.06 -2.23
C MET A 320 14.42 7.16 -3.25
N GLU A 321 13.43 6.91 -4.10
CA GLU A 321 12.95 7.89 -5.11
C GLU A 321 11.85 8.77 -4.51
N GLY A 322 11.80 10.04 -4.94
CA GLY A 322 10.78 11.00 -4.51
C GLY A 322 11.20 11.86 -3.33
N ASN A 323 10.24 12.64 -2.81
CA ASN A 323 10.48 13.69 -1.80
C ASN A 323 10.23 13.23 -0.35
N GLY A 324 10.20 11.92 -0.11
CA GLY A 324 9.79 11.33 1.16
C GLY A 324 8.28 11.14 1.31
N TYR A 325 7.93 10.62 2.47
CA TYR A 325 6.64 10.08 2.86
C TYR A 325 6.19 10.77 4.15
N PRO A 326 5.75 12.04 4.05
CA PRO A 326 5.44 12.84 5.21
C PRO A 326 4.27 12.27 6.02
N GLU A 327 3.43 11.38 5.50
CA GLU A 327 2.31 10.80 6.26
C GLU A 327 2.65 9.46 6.92
N LEU A 328 3.94 9.07 6.97
CA LEU A 328 4.39 7.84 7.66
C LEU A 328 3.92 7.83 9.13
N ARG A 329 3.31 6.72 9.56
CA ARG A 329 2.48 6.73 10.76
C ARG A 329 3.26 6.79 12.07
N GLY A 330 4.48 6.26 12.13
CA GLY A 330 5.32 6.37 13.32
C GLY A 330 6.22 5.16 13.56
N MET A 331 6.47 4.86 14.84
CA MET A 331 7.31 3.75 15.26
C MET A 331 6.64 2.86 16.30
N MET A 332 6.93 1.57 16.20
CA MET A 332 6.59 0.56 17.18
C MET A 332 7.87 0.10 17.85
N THR A 333 7.76 -0.29 19.12
CA THR A 333 8.85 -1.04 19.76
C THR A 333 8.40 -2.24 20.57
N TRP A 334 9.21 -3.30 20.46
CA TRP A 334 9.38 -4.27 21.52
C TRP A 334 10.51 -3.76 22.45
N SER A 335 10.22 -3.24 23.64
CA SER A 335 8.91 -3.07 24.29
C SER A 335 8.96 -1.93 25.30
N ILE A 336 7.81 -1.53 25.87
CA ILE A 336 7.73 -0.53 26.94
C ILE A 336 8.57 -0.96 28.14
N ASN A 337 8.49 -2.23 28.53
CA ASN A 337 9.22 -2.75 29.69
C ASN A 337 10.74 -2.67 29.48
N TRP A 338 11.21 -3.07 28.30
CA TRP A 338 12.62 -2.98 27.99
C TRP A 338 13.10 -1.53 27.85
N ASP A 339 12.30 -0.65 27.26
CA ASP A 339 12.60 0.78 27.19
C ASP A 339 12.80 1.37 28.60
N VAL A 340 11.86 1.14 29.51
CA VAL A 340 11.96 1.61 30.90
C VAL A 340 13.19 1.05 31.60
N LYS A 341 13.47 -0.26 31.46
CA LYS A 341 14.66 -0.89 32.05
C LYS A 341 15.97 -0.26 31.56
N TYR A 342 16.01 0.21 30.31
CA TYR A 342 17.17 0.87 29.72
C TYR A 342 17.01 2.39 29.64
N ASN A 343 16.47 2.98 30.72
CA ASN A 343 16.41 4.43 30.96
C ASN A 343 15.54 5.21 29.96
N SER A 344 14.54 4.55 29.39
CA SER A 344 13.59 5.16 28.46
C SER A 344 14.25 5.79 27.23
N GLU A 345 15.36 5.21 26.75
CA GLU A 345 16.13 5.75 25.61
C GLU A 345 15.26 5.92 24.36
N PHE A 346 14.40 4.94 24.06
CA PHE A 346 13.56 4.95 22.86
C PHE A 346 12.60 6.13 22.92
N ILE A 347 11.78 6.21 23.97
CA ILE A 347 10.73 7.23 24.05
C ILE A 347 11.34 8.64 24.17
N ASN A 348 12.45 8.79 24.91
CA ASN A 348 13.15 10.07 25.06
C ASN A 348 13.80 10.55 23.75
N ASN A 349 14.06 9.65 22.80
CA ASN A 349 14.61 10.02 21.49
C ASN A 349 13.52 10.29 20.45
N TYR A 350 12.48 9.46 20.40
CA TYR A 350 11.54 9.47 19.28
C TYR A 350 10.30 10.32 19.53
N ARG A 351 9.84 10.49 20.79
CA ARG A 351 8.72 11.40 21.07
C ARG A 351 9.07 12.84 20.68
N PRO A 352 10.20 13.43 21.12
CA PRO A 352 10.58 14.78 20.68
C PRO A 352 10.84 14.88 19.18
N TYR A 353 11.37 13.82 18.55
CA TYR A 353 11.56 13.81 17.09
C TYR A 353 10.24 13.95 16.35
N PHE A 354 9.22 13.15 16.70
CA PHE A 354 7.91 13.19 16.05
C PHE A 354 7.15 14.49 16.38
N ASP A 355 7.27 15.02 17.60
CA ASP A 355 6.61 16.26 18.00
C ASP A 355 7.20 17.49 17.31
N ALA A 356 8.47 17.43 16.91
CA ALA A 356 9.13 18.49 16.15
C ALA A 356 8.80 18.47 14.65
N LEU A 357 8.16 17.42 14.13
CA LEU A 357 7.76 17.37 12.73
C LEU A 357 6.62 18.37 12.45
N PRO A 358 6.56 18.97 11.24
CA PRO A 358 5.43 19.78 10.84
C PRO A 358 4.12 19.00 10.95
N LYS A 359 3.07 19.68 11.46
CA LYS A 359 1.72 19.13 11.46
C LYS A 359 1.27 18.86 10.03
N LEU A 360 0.62 17.71 9.83
CA LEU A 360 -0.02 17.38 8.56
C LEU A 360 -1.28 18.22 8.43
N ASN A 361 -1.31 19.10 7.43
CA ASN A 361 -2.44 19.98 7.17
C ASN A 361 -3.13 19.58 5.87
N ASP A 362 -4.45 19.75 5.85
CA ASP A 362 -5.22 19.58 4.63
C ASP A 362 -5.01 20.78 3.70
N ALA A 363 -4.87 20.51 2.41
CA ALA A 363 -4.66 21.54 1.40
C ALA A 363 -5.26 21.12 0.06
N LEU A 364 -5.63 22.09 -0.77
CA LEU A 364 -6.05 21.81 -2.14
C LEU A 364 -4.82 21.38 -2.95
N LYS A 365 -4.79 20.10 -3.33
CA LYS A 365 -3.66 19.48 -4.05
C LYS A 365 -4.10 19.03 -5.44
N LYS A 366 -3.20 19.09 -6.43
CA LYS A 366 -3.48 18.58 -7.78
C LYS A 366 -3.71 17.06 -7.74
N ALA A 367 -4.67 16.57 -8.54
CA ALA A 367 -4.78 15.15 -8.85
C ALA A 367 -3.69 14.72 -9.86
N SER A 368 -3.42 13.43 -9.92
CA SER A 368 -2.75 12.80 -11.07
C SER A 368 -3.76 12.04 -11.92
N ILE A 369 -3.48 11.90 -13.21
CA ILE A 369 -4.31 11.15 -14.16
C ILE A 369 -3.44 10.23 -15.01
N SER A 370 -3.87 8.98 -15.19
CA SER A 370 -3.22 7.97 -16.04
C SER A 370 -4.26 7.22 -16.89
N SER A 371 -3.82 6.45 -17.88
CA SER A 371 -4.67 5.56 -18.66
C SER A 371 -4.20 4.10 -18.53
N SER A 372 -5.14 3.16 -18.64
CA SER A 372 -4.82 1.77 -18.98
C SER A 372 -4.23 1.69 -20.40
N ASP A 373 -3.81 0.48 -20.77
CA ASP A 373 -3.52 0.17 -22.18
C ASP A 373 -4.75 0.44 -23.05
N VAL A 374 -4.48 0.93 -24.26
CA VAL A 374 -5.50 1.23 -25.27
C VAL A 374 -5.72 0.02 -26.14
N VAL A 375 -6.92 -0.54 -26.14
CA VAL A 375 -7.30 -1.71 -26.94
C VAL A 375 -8.50 -1.36 -27.81
N ASN A 376 -8.26 -1.23 -29.13
CA ASN A 376 -9.30 -0.90 -30.12
C ASN A 376 -10.11 0.36 -29.75
N GLY A 377 -9.42 1.41 -29.29
CA GLY A 377 -10.06 2.67 -28.86
C GLY A 377 -10.74 2.61 -27.49
N ASN A 378 -10.58 1.51 -26.74
CA ASN A 378 -11.09 1.36 -25.38
C ASN A 378 -9.94 1.49 -24.38
N TYR A 379 -10.15 2.27 -23.33
CA TYR A 379 -9.22 2.44 -22.21
C TYR A 379 -9.94 3.01 -20.99
N GLU A 380 -9.34 2.86 -19.82
CA GLU A 380 -9.82 3.44 -18.57
C GLU A 380 -8.89 4.54 -18.11
N LEU A 381 -9.41 5.75 -17.90
CA LEU A 381 -8.69 6.81 -17.22
C LEU A 381 -8.81 6.61 -15.72
N THR A 382 -7.69 6.71 -15.00
CA THR A 382 -7.65 6.66 -13.54
C THR A 382 -7.18 8.00 -13.01
N VAL A 383 -8.02 8.65 -12.20
CA VAL A 383 -7.71 9.89 -11.49
C VAL A 383 -7.42 9.56 -10.04
N ASN A 384 -6.26 9.96 -9.56
CA ASN A 384 -5.85 9.80 -8.17
C ASN A 384 -5.80 11.18 -7.48
N ILE A 385 -6.69 11.38 -6.51
CA ILE A 385 -6.75 12.57 -5.65
C ILE A 385 -5.97 12.23 -4.38
N PRO A 386 -4.88 12.95 -4.06
CA PRO A 386 -4.10 12.69 -2.86
C PRO A 386 -4.94 12.72 -1.57
N SER A 387 -4.51 12.02 -0.52
CA SER A 387 -5.04 12.17 0.84
C SER A 387 -4.96 13.64 1.30
N ARG A 388 -5.66 14.02 2.36
CA ARG A 388 -5.65 15.35 2.98
C ARG A 388 -5.89 16.48 1.98
N ASN A 389 -6.81 16.25 1.05
CA ASN A 389 -7.14 17.18 -0.02
C ASN A 389 -8.46 17.89 0.28
N THR A 390 -8.48 19.23 0.23
CA THR A 390 -9.68 20.03 0.53
C THR A 390 -10.67 20.09 -0.63
N ALA A 391 -10.36 19.47 -1.77
CA ALA A 391 -11.24 19.40 -2.92
C ALA A 391 -12.59 18.75 -2.57
N THR A 392 -13.69 19.40 -2.99
CA THR A 392 -15.06 18.91 -2.85
C THR A 392 -15.70 18.52 -4.17
N SER A 393 -15.05 18.81 -5.30
CA SER A 393 -15.50 18.35 -6.60
C SER A 393 -14.35 18.15 -7.58
N TYR A 394 -14.60 17.35 -8.62
CA TYR A 394 -13.69 17.13 -9.74
C TYR A 394 -14.38 17.34 -11.08
N LYS A 395 -13.59 17.65 -12.11
CA LYS A 395 -13.95 17.56 -13.52
C LYS A 395 -12.82 16.91 -14.30
N VAL A 396 -13.12 15.88 -15.09
CA VAL A 396 -12.20 15.31 -16.08
C VAL A 396 -12.47 16.00 -17.41
N ILE A 397 -11.45 16.60 -18.00
CA ILE A 397 -11.54 17.41 -19.22
C ILE A 397 -10.77 16.73 -20.33
N GLU A 398 -11.39 16.59 -21.49
CA GLU A 398 -10.77 16.19 -22.75
C GLU A 398 -10.65 17.42 -23.66
N GLY A 399 -9.44 17.88 -23.93
CA GLY A 399 -9.20 19.16 -24.61
C GLY A 399 -9.83 20.33 -23.84
N ILE A 400 -11.03 20.75 -24.25
CA ILE A 400 -11.82 21.80 -23.60
C ILE A 400 -13.16 21.32 -23.04
N THR A 401 -13.52 20.05 -23.26
CA THR A 401 -14.84 19.50 -22.95
C THR A 401 -14.76 18.70 -21.65
N ALA A 402 -15.64 19.01 -20.68
CA ALA A 402 -15.77 18.17 -19.49
C ALA A 402 -16.48 16.85 -19.86
N ILE A 403 -15.79 15.72 -19.68
CA ILE A 403 -16.31 14.39 -19.99
C ILE A 403 -16.82 13.66 -18.75
N ALA A 404 -16.47 14.14 -17.55
CA ALA A 404 -17.03 13.68 -16.29
C ALA A 404 -16.86 14.71 -15.18
N SER A 405 -17.75 14.66 -14.19
CA SER A 405 -17.67 15.46 -12.98
C SER A 405 -18.38 14.78 -11.82
N GLY A 406 -18.02 15.13 -10.59
CA GLY A 406 -18.69 14.63 -9.40
C GLY A 406 -18.20 15.31 -8.13
N THR A 407 -18.78 14.89 -7.00
CA THR A 407 -18.43 15.36 -5.65
C THR A 407 -17.33 14.50 -5.04
N LEU A 408 -16.47 15.13 -4.23
CA LEU A 408 -15.42 14.50 -3.43
C LEU A 408 -15.71 14.73 -1.95
N LYS A 409 -15.24 13.81 -1.11
CA LYS A 409 -15.17 14.05 0.34
C LYS A 409 -13.86 14.79 0.64
N PRO A 410 -13.91 16.03 1.18
CA PRO A 410 -12.69 16.75 1.52
C PRO A 410 -12.00 16.13 2.73
N SER A 411 -10.71 16.38 2.87
CA SER A 411 -9.92 16.11 4.08
C SER A 411 -9.83 14.64 4.52
N LEU A 412 -10.12 13.70 3.61
CA LEU A 412 -9.89 12.28 3.90
C LEU A 412 -8.40 12.01 4.09
N THR A 413 -8.02 11.25 5.12
CA THR A 413 -6.63 10.77 5.30
C THR A 413 -6.24 9.70 4.28
N GLU A 414 -7.11 9.39 3.34
CA GLU A 414 -6.92 8.43 2.26
C GLU A 414 -7.11 9.10 0.91
N ALA A 415 -6.38 8.62 -0.10
CA ALA A 415 -6.56 9.07 -1.47
C ALA A 415 -7.94 8.64 -2.01
N GLN A 416 -8.53 9.47 -2.85
CA GLN A 416 -9.74 9.12 -3.60
C GLN A 416 -9.37 8.77 -5.03
N VAL A 417 -9.90 7.66 -5.55
CA VAL A 417 -9.68 7.21 -6.92
C VAL A 417 -10.98 7.26 -7.70
N ILE A 418 -10.91 7.80 -8.91
CA ILE A 418 -12.04 7.85 -9.85
C ILE A 418 -11.60 7.16 -11.13
N THR A 419 -12.46 6.31 -11.68
CA THR A 419 -12.23 5.66 -12.97
C THR A 419 -13.27 6.11 -14.00
N ASN A 420 -12.80 6.30 -15.23
CA ASN A 420 -13.60 6.76 -16.35
C ASN A 420 -13.32 5.87 -17.57
N LYS A 421 -14.28 5.02 -17.93
CA LYS A 421 -14.18 4.16 -19.10
C LYS A 421 -14.44 4.95 -20.38
N ILE A 422 -13.48 4.90 -21.30
CA ILE A 422 -13.58 5.43 -22.64
C ILE A 422 -13.75 4.25 -23.59
N ILE A 423 -14.75 4.32 -24.47
CA ILE A 423 -15.15 3.22 -25.35
C ILE A 423 -15.22 3.72 -26.79
N ASN A 424 -14.75 2.92 -27.74
CA ASN A 424 -14.84 3.16 -29.19
C ASN A 424 -14.28 4.52 -29.62
N LYS A 425 -13.22 4.99 -28.97
CA LYS A 425 -12.54 6.24 -29.33
C LYS A 425 -11.88 6.08 -30.70
N GLN A 426 -12.04 7.07 -31.57
CA GLN A 426 -11.47 7.03 -32.91
C GLN A 426 -9.94 7.13 -32.88
N ILE A 427 -9.27 6.70 -33.96
CA ILE A 427 -7.83 6.89 -34.14
C ILE A 427 -7.48 8.37 -33.97
N GLY A 428 -6.47 8.66 -33.15
CA GLY A 428 -6.09 10.03 -32.82
C GLY A 428 -5.38 10.17 -31.49
N SER A 429 -5.00 11.40 -31.15
CA SER A 429 -4.34 11.75 -29.90
C SER A 429 -5.27 12.62 -29.05
N TYR A 430 -5.46 12.24 -27.79
CA TYR A 430 -6.42 12.84 -26.86
C TYR A 430 -5.70 13.33 -25.62
N LYS A 431 -5.99 14.58 -25.22
CA LYS A 431 -5.38 15.26 -24.09
C LYS A 431 -6.38 15.34 -22.94
N TYR A 432 -5.97 14.87 -21.77
CA TYR A 432 -6.79 14.84 -20.58
C TYR A 432 -6.17 15.65 -19.44
N THR A 433 -7.01 16.40 -18.73
CA THR A 433 -6.67 17.05 -17.46
C THR A 433 -7.77 16.85 -16.45
N VAL A 434 -7.44 17.04 -15.17
CA VAL A 434 -8.40 16.99 -14.07
C VAL A 434 -8.36 18.32 -13.34
N VAL A 435 -9.52 18.94 -13.15
CA VAL A 435 -9.68 20.12 -12.32
C VAL A 435 -10.34 19.70 -11.01
N LEU A 436 -9.68 20.00 -9.90
CA LEU A 436 -10.26 19.87 -8.55
C LEU A 436 -10.65 21.24 -8.03
N THR A 437 -11.81 21.35 -7.39
CA THR A 437 -12.31 22.59 -6.78
C THR A 437 -12.65 22.37 -5.31
N ASP A 438 -12.28 23.30 -4.43
CA ASP A 438 -12.61 23.26 -3.00
C ASP A 438 -13.90 24.05 -2.67
N GLU A 439 -14.32 24.04 -1.39
CA GLU A 439 -15.51 24.75 -0.91
C GLU A 439 -15.43 26.27 -1.09
N LYS A 440 -14.22 26.83 -1.18
CA LYS A 440 -13.98 28.26 -1.37
C LYS A 440 -14.02 28.65 -2.86
N GLY A 441 -14.22 27.68 -3.76
CA GLY A 441 -14.19 27.87 -5.21
C GLY A 441 -12.78 27.99 -5.79
N GLN A 442 -11.72 27.70 -5.02
CA GLN A 442 -10.36 27.63 -5.56
C GLN A 442 -10.22 26.35 -6.40
N ALA A 443 -9.52 26.46 -7.53
CA ALA A 443 -9.34 25.35 -8.45
C ALA A 443 -7.86 25.08 -8.75
N VAL A 444 -7.52 23.79 -8.87
CA VAL A 444 -6.20 23.34 -9.32
C VAL A 444 -6.34 22.31 -10.44
N THR A 445 -5.45 22.39 -11.43
CA THR A 445 -5.45 21.50 -12.60
C THR A 445 -4.26 20.55 -12.55
N SER A 446 -4.49 19.27 -12.85
CA SER A 446 -3.45 18.25 -13.00
C SER A 446 -2.48 18.58 -14.14
N SER A 447 -1.37 17.82 -14.22
CA SER A 447 -0.61 17.74 -15.48
C SER A 447 -1.47 17.13 -16.60
N GLU A 448 -1.13 17.46 -17.85
CA GLU A 448 -1.79 16.90 -19.05
C GLU A 448 -1.34 15.45 -19.28
N LEU A 449 -2.30 14.55 -19.49
CA LEU A 449 -2.08 13.19 -19.97
C LEU A 449 -2.43 13.12 -21.46
N VAL A 450 -1.55 12.53 -22.26
CA VAL A 450 -1.80 12.27 -23.68
C VAL A 450 -2.03 10.78 -23.90
N VAL A 451 -3.17 10.41 -24.46
CA VAL A 451 -3.51 9.03 -24.85
C VAL A 451 -3.63 8.95 -26.36
N THR A 452 -2.94 8.01 -26.99
CA THR A 452 -2.98 7.81 -28.45
C THR A 452 -3.73 6.52 -28.78
N VAL A 453 -4.75 6.63 -29.62
CA VAL A 453 -5.44 5.49 -30.22
C VAL A 453 -4.86 5.27 -31.61
N GLN A 454 -4.22 4.12 -31.82
CA GLN A 454 -3.59 3.74 -33.08
C GLN A 454 -4.51 2.81 -33.89
N ASP A 455 -4.26 2.72 -35.20
CA ASP A 455 -4.92 1.72 -36.04
C ASP A 455 -4.41 0.32 -35.65
N PRO A 456 -5.30 -0.63 -35.29
CA PRO A 456 -4.90 -1.99 -34.95
C PRO A 456 -4.20 -2.76 -36.09
N ASN A 457 -4.27 -2.26 -37.32
CA ASN A 457 -3.59 -2.84 -38.49
C ASN A 457 -2.29 -2.11 -38.88
N GLU A 458 -1.94 -1.00 -38.23
CA GLU A 458 -0.69 -0.30 -38.50
C GLU A 458 0.44 -1.04 -37.78
N LYS A 459 1.29 -1.72 -38.56
CA LYS A 459 2.54 -2.28 -38.02
C LYS A 459 3.36 -1.15 -37.39
N PRO A 460 4.07 -1.39 -36.28
CA PRO A 460 4.93 -0.36 -35.68
C PRO A 460 5.88 0.15 -36.76
N LYS A 461 5.79 1.45 -37.08
CA LYS A 461 6.78 2.11 -37.93
C LYS A 461 8.14 1.89 -37.29
N PRO A 462 9.09 1.22 -37.95
CA PRO A 462 10.41 1.10 -37.38
C PRO A 462 11.04 2.50 -37.31
N SER A 463 11.55 2.83 -36.12
CA SER A 463 11.83 4.21 -35.72
C SER A 463 13.22 4.72 -36.13
N VAL A 464 14.05 3.87 -36.72
CA VAL A 464 15.44 4.18 -37.02
C VAL A 464 15.78 3.75 -38.44
N ASP A 465 16.14 4.73 -39.28
CA ASP A 465 16.74 4.47 -40.58
C ASP A 465 18.04 3.67 -40.38
N ASN A 466 18.16 2.55 -41.09
CA ASN A 466 19.29 1.64 -40.98
C ASN A 466 19.96 1.35 -42.34
N TYR A 467 19.53 2.03 -43.40
CA TYR A 467 20.21 1.99 -44.69
C TYR A 467 21.60 2.65 -44.59
N ASN A 468 22.61 1.93 -45.05
CA ASN A 468 23.99 2.38 -45.15
C ASN A 468 24.45 2.23 -46.61
N PRO A 469 24.77 3.33 -47.31
CA PRO A 469 25.16 3.27 -48.72
C PRO A 469 26.46 2.49 -48.97
N ALA A 470 27.32 2.30 -47.96
CA ALA A 470 28.56 1.55 -48.06
C ALA A 470 28.40 0.04 -47.77
N HIS A 471 27.23 -0.40 -47.33
CA HIS A 471 26.98 -1.81 -47.00
C HIS A 471 26.39 -2.56 -48.21
N PRO A 472 26.91 -3.75 -48.56
CA PRO A 472 26.31 -4.60 -49.58
C PRO A 472 25.10 -5.36 -49.04
N TYR A 473 23.95 -5.16 -49.70
CA TYR A 473 22.71 -5.86 -49.42
C TYR A 473 22.45 -6.96 -50.46
N THR A 474 21.87 -8.06 -50.01
CA THR A 474 21.52 -9.25 -50.80
C THR A 474 20.01 -9.35 -50.98
N PHE A 475 19.54 -10.34 -51.76
CA PHE A 475 18.12 -10.45 -52.08
C PHE A 475 17.31 -10.77 -50.82
N GLY A 476 16.34 -9.93 -50.55
CA GLY A 476 15.43 -10.10 -49.42
C GLY A 476 15.80 -9.33 -48.16
N ASP A 477 16.98 -8.71 -48.10
CA ASP A 477 17.36 -7.82 -47.00
C ASP A 477 16.38 -6.65 -46.89
N ILE A 478 16.05 -6.28 -45.64
CA ILE A 478 15.10 -5.22 -45.33
C ILE A 478 15.86 -4.06 -44.69
N VAL A 479 15.70 -2.87 -45.26
CA VAL A 479 16.24 -1.63 -44.72
C VAL A 479 15.14 -0.60 -44.54
N ILE A 480 15.39 0.34 -43.65
CA ILE A 480 14.54 1.47 -43.34
C ILE A 480 15.27 2.72 -43.82
N TYR A 481 14.59 3.50 -44.65
CA TYR A 481 15.10 4.75 -45.18
C TYR A 481 13.96 5.78 -45.27
N ASN A 482 14.15 6.96 -44.69
CA ASN A 482 13.11 7.96 -44.46
C ASN A 482 11.85 7.39 -43.79
N GLY A 483 12.02 6.50 -42.81
CA GLY A 483 10.93 5.90 -42.04
C GLY A 483 10.03 4.95 -42.84
N LYS A 484 10.50 4.43 -43.99
CA LYS A 484 9.82 3.43 -44.82
C LYS A 484 10.70 2.20 -44.99
N GLU A 485 10.09 1.01 -44.98
CA GLU A 485 10.77 -0.25 -45.23
C GLU A 485 10.89 -0.55 -46.73
N TYR A 486 12.07 -1.02 -47.12
CA TYR A 486 12.37 -1.46 -48.48
C TYR A 486 13.04 -2.83 -48.44
N LYS A 487 12.60 -3.73 -49.33
CA LYS A 487 13.17 -5.06 -49.53
C LYS A 487 14.07 -5.07 -50.75
N SER A 488 15.34 -5.43 -50.58
CA SER A 488 16.27 -5.61 -51.68
C SER A 488 15.77 -6.69 -52.65
N GLN A 489 15.79 -6.39 -53.94
CA GLN A 489 15.45 -7.30 -55.05
C GLN A 489 16.69 -7.80 -55.81
N GLY A 490 17.90 -7.40 -55.41
CA GLY A 490 19.15 -7.78 -56.05
C GLY A 490 20.06 -8.58 -55.12
N TRP A 491 20.92 -9.42 -55.68
CA TRP A 491 21.87 -10.26 -54.93
C TRP A 491 23.20 -9.56 -54.60
N TRP A 492 23.36 -8.29 -54.99
CA TRP A 492 24.50 -7.43 -54.65
C TRP A 492 24.15 -5.95 -54.87
N VAL A 493 23.56 -5.30 -53.86
CA VAL A 493 23.09 -3.91 -53.91
C VAL A 493 23.93 -3.06 -52.97
N VAL A 494 24.72 -2.12 -53.52
CA VAL A 494 25.55 -1.15 -52.78
C VAL A 494 25.33 0.23 -53.37
N GLY A 495 25.25 1.28 -52.53
CA GLY A 495 25.20 2.68 -52.97
C GLY A 495 23.90 3.13 -53.65
N ILE A 496 22.96 2.21 -53.92
CA ILE A 496 21.65 2.55 -54.49
C ILE A 496 20.69 2.91 -53.36
N THR A 497 20.18 4.13 -53.35
CA THR A 497 19.30 4.66 -52.30
C THR A 497 17.90 4.03 -52.38
N PRO A 498 17.32 3.55 -51.27
CA PRO A 498 15.95 3.05 -51.27
C PRO A 498 14.95 4.15 -51.68
N GLY A 499 13.97 3.80 -52.53
CA GLY A 499 12.97 4.73 -53.06
C GLY A 499 13.40 5.50 -54.31
N THR A 500 14.63 5.35 -54.82
CA THR A 500 15.04 5.92 -56.12
C THR A 500 14.91 4.92 -57.27
N ASN A 501 14.80 3.62 -56.99
CA ASN A 501 14.66 2.56 -57.99
C ASN A 501 13.91 1.34 -57.43
N ASP A 502 12.64 1.18 -57.80
CA ASP A 502 11.77 0.10 -57.34
C ASP A 502 12.15 -1.29 -57.86
N GLY A 503 12.97 -1.36 -58.92
CA GLY A 503 13.54 -2.61 -59.43
C GLY A 503 14.65 -3.18 -58.55
N VAL A 504 15.23 -2.34 -57.67
CA VAL A 504 16.31 -2.72 -56.75
C VAL A 504 15.81 -2.76 -55.30
N TRP A 505 14.99 -1.78 -54.92
CA TRP A 505 14.42 -1.65 -53.59
C TRP A 505 12.90 -1.65 -53.68
N LYS A 506 12.27 -2.77 -53.35
CA LYS A 506 10.80 -2.88 -53.36
C LYS A 506 10.23 -2.32 -52.06
N PRO A 507 9.35 -1.30 -52.10
CA PRO A 507 8.67 -0.82 -50.90
C PRO A 507 7.85 -1.94 -50.24
N ILE A 508 7.97 -2.08 -48.92
CA ILE A 508 7.13 -2.99 -48.12
C ILE A 508 5.99 -2.14 -47.52
N LYS A 509 4.75 -2.61 -47.67
CA LYS A 509 3.56 -1.93 -47.12
C LYS A 509 3.43 -2.14 -45.63
#